data_AF-A0AAD3ZIK3-F1
#
_entry.id   AF-A0AAD3ZIK3-F1
#
_cell.length_a   1.000
_cell.length_b   1.000
_cell.length_c   1.000
_cell.angle_alpha   90.00
_cell.angle_beta   90.00
_cell.angle_gamma   90.00
#
_symmetry.space_group_name_H-M   'P 1'
#
loop_
_entity.id
_entity.type
_entity.pdbx_description
1 polymer ?
#
loop_
_entity_poly.entity_id
_entity_poly.type
_entity_poly.pdbx_seq_one_letter_code
_entity_poly.pdbx_strand_id
1 'polypeptide(L)'
;MRLKMTPDDFVVNEVVSIDTKAAPGKAKYRIYLMEKSGWNTLDAISSIASASRVDPSLVGYAGLKDRHARTTQHISVPAQYELTSRRDDIRLTFLGFSDDFVSTKVLVGNRFMVRVGGLGSEEAGGILSRAQEIRRHGYPNYFDDQRFGSVTGSGEFVAERIVRGHLKGALKIHLSEVFPNQKKAERERRAKVSAAWGKWDEVFELCESREDRAVAAPLLGGATKKHLLLALSAIPHEAMARYIAAYQAFVWNEVLRRIVKGSGVPFREVPGKAGPYLFPTKPISDPGLDIPAVAAVLAPCRPEIACRIDEVLSERGLTLADFNVRGLRSRYFRSFSRRAWVIPDGLVVGEPKPDRDNPSQVELRISFALPAGSYATMLLKALAVSTSPLGCAL
;
A
#
# COMPACT_ATOMS: atom_id res chain seq x y z
N MET A 1 -4.55 18.19 13.48
CA MET A 1 -5.34 17.18 12.73
C MET A 1 -5.20 15.79 13.35
N ARG A 2 -6.32 15.15 13.70
CA ARG A 2 -6.38 13.80 14.28
C ARG A 2 -7.30 12.91 13.43
N LEU A 3 -6.87 11.67 13.18
CA LEU A 3 -7.59 10.66 12.38
C LEU A 3 -7.80 9.36 13.19
N LYS A 4 -8.82 8.57 12.83
CA LYS A 4 -9.02 7.18 13.27
C LYS A 4 -9.09 6.98 14.80
N MET A 5 -9.85 7.82 15.52
CA MET A 5 -10.04 7.65 16.98
C MET A 5 -10.95 6.47 17.31
N THR A 6 -11.98 6.23 16.49
CA THR A 6 -12.80 5.01 16.53
C THR A 6 -12.95 4.42 15.11
N PRO A 7 -13.36 3.14 14.97
CA PRO A 7 -13.62 2.56 13.65
C PRO A 7 -14.66 3.33 12.83
N ASP A 8 -15.61 4.00 13.49
CA ASP A 8 -16.68 4.78 12.85
C ASP A 8 -16.20 6.13 12.32
N ASP A 9 -15.04 6.59 12.79
CA ASP A 9 -14.39 7.80 12.28
C ASP A 9 -13.71 7.56 10.92
N PHE A 10 -13.62 6.30 10.47
CA PHE A 10 -13.02 5.93 9.20
C PHE A 10 -13.78 4.78 8.53
N VAL A 11 -14.75 5.14 7.69
CA VAL A 11 -15.59 4.20 6.95
C VAL A 11 -15.04 4.02 5.54
N VAL A 12 -14.87 2.77 5.11
CA VAL A 12 -14.39 2.41 3.77
C VAL A 12 -15.35 1.43 3.10
N ASN A 13 -15.93 1.82 1.98
CA ASN A 13 -16.81 0.96 1.19
C ASN A 13 -16.14 0.65 -0.16
N GLU A 14 -15.86 -0.61 -0.42
CA GLU A 14 -15.25 -1.05 -1.67
C GLU A 14 -16.22 -0.95 -2.85
N VAL A 15 -15.69 -0.52 -4.00
CA VAL A 15 -16.41 -0.49 -5.27
C VAL A 15 -15.71 -1.46 -6.21
N VAL A 16 -16.43 -2.48 -6.66
CA VAL A 16 -15.94 -3.49 -7.62
C VAL A 16 -16.79 -3.49 -8.88
N SER A 17 -16.20 -3.92 -9.99
CA SER A 17 -16.89 -4.22 -11.24
C SER A 17 -17.05 -5.73 -11.33
N ILE A 18 -18.10 -6.26 -10.71
CA ILE A 18 -18.46 -7.68 -10.76
C ILE A 18 -19.97 -7.81 -10.99
N ASP A 19 -20.37 -8.69 -11.91
CA ASP A 19 -21.78 -9.04 -12.10
C ASP A 19 -22.12 -10.25 -11.24
N THR A 20 -23.16 -10.11 -10.40
CA THR A 20 -23.64 -11.15 -9.48
C THR A 20 -24.97 -11.79 -9.91
N LYS A 21 -25.45 -11.47 -11.11
CA LYS A 21 -26.76 -11.91 -11.61
C LYS A 21 -26.78 -13.32 -12.21
N ALA A 22 -25.66 -14.05 -12.17
CA ALA A 22 -25.62 -15.40 -12.74
C ALA A 22 -26.58 -16.34 -11.98
N ALA A 23 -27.24 -17.23 -12.71
CA ALA A 23 -28.15 -18.20 -12.11
C ALA A 23 -27.39 -19.23 -11.23
N PRO A 24 -28.01 -19.72 -10.14
CA PRO A 24 -27.44 -20.81 -9.34
C PRO A 24 -27.07 -22.02 -10.22
N GLY A 25 -25.91 -22.61 -9.98
CA GLY A 25 -25.42 -23.78 -10.72
C GLY A 25 -24.80 -23.48 -12.10
N LYS A 26 -24.77 -22.21 -12.54
CA LYS A 26 -24.13 -21.81 -13.81
C LYS A 26 -22.84 -21.03 -13.64
N ALA A 27 -22.56 -20.51 -12.44
CA ALA A 27 -21.39 -19.68 -12.16
C ALA A 27 -20.41 -20.37 -11.21
N LYS A 28 -19.12 -20.03 -11.35
CA LYS A 28 -18.03 -20.67 -10.59
C LYS A 28 -17.93 -20.24 -9.12
N TYR A 29 -18.42 -19.06 -8.77
CA TYR A 29 -18.24 -18.46 -7.45
C TYR A 29 -19.53 -17.93 -6.85
N ARG A 30 -19.62 -17.98 -5.53
CA ARG A 30 -20.57 -17.20 -4.73
C ARG A 30 -19.91 -15.91 -4.28
N ILE A 31 -20.65 -14.81 -4.37
CA ILE A 31 -20.18 -13.48 -4.00
C ILE A 31 -20.91 -13.02 -2.73
N TYR A 32 -20.13 -12.51 -1.78
CA TYR A 32 -20.62 -11.95 -0.54
C TYR A 32 -20.10 -10.53 -0.36
N LEU A 33 -20.92 -9.69 0.27
CA LEU A 33 -20.48 -8.45 0.89
C LEU A 33 -20.09 -8.74 2.34
N MET A 34 -18.84 -8.46 2.68
CA MET A 34 -18.32 -8.58 4.04
C MET A 34 -18.20 -7.19 4.67
N GLU A 35 -18.96 -6.97 5.73
CA GLU A 35 -18.83 -5.82 6.63
C GLU A 35 -18.03 -6.25 7.86
N LYS A 36 -16.98 -5.50 8.23
CA LYS A 36 -16.18 -5.77 9.43
C LYS A 36 -15.84 -4.48 10.19
N SER A 37 -15.69 -4.59 11.51
CA SER A 37 -15.16 -3.53 12.38
C SER A 37 -14.15 -4.10 13.39
N GLY A 38 -12.98 -3.50 13.53
CA GLY A 38 -11.96 -3.94 14.50
C GLY A 38 -11.10 -5.14 14.06
N TRP A 39 -11.22 -5.58 12.82
CA TRP A 39 -10.49 -6.73 12.24
C TRP A 39 -9.63 -6.33 11.04
N ASN A 40 -8.44 -6.94 10.90
CA ASN A 40 -7.75 -6.94 9.61
C ASN A 40 -8.49 -7.87 8.63
N THR A 41 -8.37 -7.60 7.32
CA THR A 41 -9.02 -8.43 6.29
C THR A 41 -8.62 -9.90 6.37
N LEU A 42 -7.33 -10.22 6.53
CA LEU A 42 -6.86 -11.62 6.58
C LEU A 42 -7.36 -12.36 7.84
N ASP A 43 -7.39 -11.68 8.97
CA ASP A 43 -7.89 -12.25 10.22
C ASP A 43 -9.40 -12.53 10.12
N ALA A 44 -10.16 -11.60 9.53
CA ALA A 44 -11.59 -11.77 9.28
C ALA A 44 -11.86 -12.94 8.32
N ILE A 45 -11.11 -13.03 7.21
CA ILE A 45 -11.21 -14.14 6.26
C ILE A 45 -10.90 -15.47 6.94
N SER A 46 -9.85 -15.54 7.75
CA SER A 46 -9.47 -16.76 8.47
C SER A 46 -10.57 -17.20 9.45
N SER A 47 -11.20 -16.25 10.15
CA SER A 47 -12.33 -16.50 11.04
C SER A 47 -13.56 -17.03 10.28
N ILE A 48 -13.92 -16.41 9.16
CA ILE A 48 -15.04 -16.83 8.29
C ILE A 48 -14.76 -18.22 7.70
N ALA A 49 -13.57 -18.43 7.15
CA ALA A 49 -13.17 -19.68 6.52
C ALA A 49 -13.20 -20.83 7.52
N SER A 50 -12.69 -20.62 8.75
CA SER A 50 -12.78 -21.60 9.83
C SER A 50 -14.23 -21.92 10.21
N ALA A 51 -15.08 -20.90 10.36
CA ALA A 51 -16.50 -21.09 10.67
C ALA A 51 -17.25 -21.85 9.57
N SER A 52 -16.81 -21.71 8.32
CA SER A 52 -17.40 -22.28 7.11
C SER A 52 -16.75 -23.61 6.68
N ARG A 53 -15.69 -24.06 7.36
CA ARG A 53 -14.86 -25.22 6.98
C ARG A 53 -14.31 -25.13 5.54
N VAL A 54 -13.89 -23.93 5.14
CA VAL A 54 -13.28 -23.64 3.84
C VAL A 54 -11.80 -23.34 4.04
N ASP A 55 -10.96 -23.74 3.09
CA ASP A 55 -9.56 -23.29 3.06
C ASP A 55 -9.52 -21.76 2.80
N PRO A 56 -8.88 -20.95 3.67
CA PRO A 56 -8.81 -19.50 3.50
C PRO A 56 -8.24 -19.05 2.13
N SER A 57 -7.37 -19.85 1.52
CA SER A 57 -6.77 -19.57 0.21
C SER A 57 -7.78 -19.60 -0.95
N LEU A 58 -8.93 -20.23 -0.74
CA LEU A 58 -10.04 -20.26 -1.71
C LEU A 58 -10.92 -19.01 -1.63
N VAL A 59 -10.75 -18.17 -0.60
CA VAL A 59 -11.53 -16.94 -0.44
C VAL A 59 -10.85 -15.80 -1.18
N GLY A 60 -11.49 -15.33 -2.25
CA GLY A 60 -11.06 -14.17 -3.02
C GLY A 60 -11.42 -12.85 -2.36
N TYR A 61 -10.52 -11.87 -2.47
CA TYR A 61 -10.71 -10.50 -2.02
C TYR A 61 -9.89 -9.54 -2.88
N ALA A 62 -10.36 -8.30 -3.02
CA ALA A 62 -9.77 -7.33 -3.94
C ALA A 62 -8.70 -6.42 -3.31
N GLY A 63 -8.60 -6.39 -1.99
CA GLY A 63 -7.57 -5.68 -1.26
C GLY A 63 -7.68 -5.84 0.25
N LEU A 64 -6.63 -5.41 0.95
CA LEU A 64 -6.63 -5.35 2.41
C LEU A 64 -7.27 -4.04 2.87
N LYS A 65 -8.01 -4.09 3.98
CA LYS A 65 -8.58 -2.92 4.66
C LYS A 65 -8.09 -2.88 6.09
N ASP A 66 -7.90 -1.66 6.60
CA ASP A 66 -7.38 -1.42 7.93
C ASP A 66 -8.27 -2.00 9.04
N ARG A 67 -7.65 -2.35 10.16
CA ARG A 67 -8.30 -2.78 11.40
C ARG A 67 -9.09 -1.67 12.08
N HIS A 68 -8.50 -0.47 12.11
CA HIS A 68 -9.05 0.71 12.78
C HIS A 68 -10.01 1.48 11.86
N ALA A 69 -10.97 0.75 11.29
CA ALA A 69 -11.94 1.25 10.33
C ALA A 69 -13.16 0.33 10.30
N ARG A 70 -14.34 0.91 10.02
CA ARG A 70 -15.52 0.15 9.57
C ARG A 70 -15.41 -0.04 8.06
N THR A 71 -15.41 -1.28 7.60
CA THR A 71 -15.09 -1.56 6.20
C THR A 71 -16.06 -2.54 5.58
N THR A 72 -16.49 -2.24 4.36
CA THR A 72 -17.32 -3.10 3.53
C THR A 72 -16.51 -3.50 2.30
N GLN A 73 -16.36 -4.80 2.03
CA GLN A 73 -15.62 -5.31 0.88
C GLN A 73 -16.28 -6.54 0.27
N HIS A 74 -16.05 -6.78 -1.01
CA HIS A 74 -16.54 -8.00 -1.66
C HIS A 74 -15.57 -9.14 -1.38
N ILE A 75 -16.13 -10.33 -1.16
CA ILE A 75 -15.37 -11.58 -1.10
C ILE A 75 -16.06 -12.64 -1.96
N SER A 76 -15.29 -13.59 -2.47
CA SER A 76 -15.80 -14.71 -3.26
C SER A 76 -15.30 -16.04 -2.75
N VAL A 77 -16.09 -17.09 -2.93
CA VAL A 77 -15.70 -18.48 -2.64
C VAL A 77 -16.20 -19.39 -3.77
N PRO A 78 -15.55 -20.52 -4.09
CA PRO A 78 -16.08 -21.46 -5.06
C PRO A 78 -17.54 -21.85 -4.74
N ALA A 79 -18.38 -21.96 -5.78
CA ALA A 79 -19.84 -21.98 -5.64
C ALA A 79 -20.40 -23.14 -4.79
N GLN A 80 -19.61 -24.23 -4.63
CA GLN A 80 -19.94 -25.37 -3.78
C GLN A 80 -19.85 -25.08 -2.28
N TYR A 81 -19.15 -24.02 -1.87
CA TYR A 81 -19.02 -23.63 -0.47
C TYR A 81 -20.02 -22.53 -0.12
N GLU A 82 -20.39 -22.44 1.15
CA GLU A 82 -21.22 -21.38 1.69
C GLU A 82 -20.50 -20.71 2.86
N LEU A 83 -20.34 -19.38 2.80
CA LEU A 83 -19.68 -18.65 3.87
C LEU A 83 -20.67 -18.28 4.97
N THR A 84 -20.21 -18.40 6.21
CA THR A 84 -20.94 -17.98 7.41
C THR A 84 -20.00 -17.29 8.40
N SER A 85 -20.57 -16.42 9.24
CA SER A 85 -19.88 -15.75 10.33
C SER A 85 -20.57 -16.09 11.65
N ARG A 86 -19.79 -16.35 12.69
CA ARG A 86 -20.26 -16.57 14.08
C ARG A 86 -19.95 -15.38 14.98
N ARG A 87 -19.69 -14.23 14.38
CA ARG A 87 -19.17 -13.03 15.05
C ARG A 87 -20.10 -11.86 14.78
N ASP A 88 -20.40 -11.07 15.80
CA ASP A 88 -21.30 -9.91 15.66
C ASP A 88 -20.63 -8.73 14.93
N ASP A 89 -19.30 -8.66 14.98
CA ASP A 89 -18.46 -7.62 14.36
C ASP A 89 -18.01 -7.95 12.93
N ILE A 90 -18.50 -9.07 12.38
CA ILE A 90 -18.34 -9.49 10.98
C ILE A 90 -19.68 -9.95 10.42
N ARG A 91 -20.25 -9.17 9.50
CA ARG A 91 -21.51 -9.50 8.83
C ARG A 91 -21.24 -9.89 7.37
N LEU A 92 -21.94 -10.93 6.93
CA LEU A 92 -21.90 -11.41 5.55
C LEU A 92 -23.29 -11.28 4.92
N THR A 93 -23.35 -10.64 3.76
CA THR A 93 -24.55 -10.53 2.94
C THR A 93 -24.30 -11.24 1.61
N PHE A 94 -25.07 -12.28 1.31
CA PHE A 94 -24.97 -12.97 0.03
C PHE A 94 -25.51 -12.07 -1.10
N LEU A 95 -24.73 -11.88 -2.17
CA LEU A 95 -25.06 -11.00 -3.28
C LEU A 95 -25.48 -11.74 -4.55
N GLY A 96 -25.15 -13.02 -4.68
CA GLY A 96 -25.42 -13.82 -5.87
C GLY A 96 -24.21 -14.61 -6.35
N PHE A 97 -24.25 -14.99 -7.62
CA PHE A 97 -23.23 -15.84 -8.25
C PHE A 97 -22.49 -15.08 -9.36
N SER A 98 -21.21 -15.39 -9.54
CA SER A 98 -20.39 -14.83 -10.61
C SER A 98 -19.41 -15.87 -11.15
N ASP A 99 -18.99 -15.71 -12.40
CA ASP A 99 -17.85 -16.45 -12.96
C ASP A 99 -16.51 -15.84 -12.59
N ASP A 100 -16.52 -14.58 -12.11
CA ASP A 100 -15.32 -13.86 -11.74
C ASP A 100 -14.95 -14.11 -10.27
N PHE A 101 -13.66 -14.39 -10.07
CA PHE A 101 -13.06 -14.44 -8.76
C PHE A 101 -12.74 -13.02 -8.28
N VAL A 102 -13.17 -12.67 -7.06
CA VAL A 102 -12.88 -11.35 -6.49
C VAL A 102 -11.38 -11.25 -6.25
N SER A 103 -10.75 -10.33 -6.97
CA SER A 103 -9.32 -10.05 -6.94
C SER A 103 -9.07 -8.57 -7.22
N THR A 104 -7.82 -8.13 -7.15
CA THR A 104 -7.46 -6.73 -7.46
C THR A 104 -7.88 -6.29 -8.86
N LYS A 105 -8.14 -7.22 -9.80
CA LYS A 105 -8.56 -6.93 -11.18
C LYS A 105 -9.96 -6.34 -11.27
N VAL A 106 -10.86 -6.73 -10.38
CA VAL A 106 -12.24 -6.24 -10.36
C VAL A 106 -12.39 -4.99 -9.48
N LEU A 107 -11.33 -4.57 -8.78
CA LEU A 107 -11.36 -3.39 -7.92
C LEU A 107 -11.41 -2.11 -8.77
N VAL A 108 -12.51 -1.37 -8.65
CA VAL A 108 -12.62 -0.03 -9.27
C VAL A 108 -12.04 1.02 -8.34
N GLY A 109 -12.34 0.93 -7.04
CA GLY A 109 -11.92 1.92 -6.07
C GLY A 109 -12.56 1.75 -4.70
N ASN A 110 -12.53 2.80 -3.90
CA ASN A 110 -13.10 2.83 -2.55
C ASN A 110 -13.80 4.16 -2.30
N ARG A 111 -14.98 4.10 -1.68
CA ARG A 111 -15.68 5.26 -1.11
C ARG A 111 -15.30 5.38 0.36
N PHE A 112 -15.00 6.59 0.78
CA PHE A 112 -14.55 6.93 2.12
C PHE A 112 -15.53 7.89 2.78
N MET A 113 -15.69 7.72 4.09
CA MET A 113 -16.20 8.76 4.98
C MET A 113 -15.27 8.84 6.17
N VAL A 114 -14.68 10.01 6.37
CA VAL A 114 -13.63 10.24 7.36
C VAL A 114 -14.03 11.39 8.27
N ARG A 115 -13.97 11.17 9.58
CA ARG A 115 -13.98 12.24 10.57
C ARG A 115 -12.56 12.74 10.76
N VAL A 116 -12.38 14.05 10.64
CA VAL A 116 -11.13 14.75 10.93
C VAL A 116 -11.35 15.65 12.13
N GLY A 117 -10.67 15.37 13.23
CA GLY A 117 -10.78 16.14 14.47
C GLY A 117 -9.52 16.95 14.81
N GLY A 118 -9.58 17.71 15.90
CA GLY A 118 -8.50 18.48 16.48
C GLY A 118 -7.99 19.57 15.53
N LEU A 119 -8.92 20.31 14.93
CA LEU A 119 -8.65 21.43 14.03
C LEU A 119 -8.97 22.76 14.72
N GLY A 120 -8.18 23.79 14.44
CA GLY A 120 -8.58 25.18 14.68
C GLY A 120 -9.57 25.67 13.62
N SER A 121 -10.31 26.75 13.91
CA SER A 121 -11.28 27.33 12.96
C SER A 121 -10.65 27.78 11.64
N GLU A 122 -9.44 28.36 11.70
CA GLU A 122 -8.67 28.74 10.50
C GLU A 122 -8.27 27.51 9.68
N GLU A 123 -7.84 26.44 10.34
CA GLU A 123 -7.46 25.19 9.68
C GLU A 123 -8.63 24.56 8.94
N ALA A 124 -9.80 24.52 9.59
CA ALA A 124 -11.03 24.04 8.96
C ALA A 124 -11.41 24.90 7.75
N GLY A 125 -11.35 26.23 7.86
CA GLY A 125 -11.58 27.14 6.73
C GLY A 125 -10.64 26.89 5.54
N GLY A 126 -9.36 26.65 5.82
CA GLY A 126 -8.37 26.26 4.81
C GLY A 126 -8.74 24.97 4.08
N ILE A 127 -9.11 23.91 4.82
CA ILE A 127 -9.54 22.63 4.25
C ILE A 127 -10.75 22.80 3.34
N LEU A 128 -11.75 23.60 3.75
CA LEU A 128 -12.95 23.87 2.95
C LEU A 128 -12.58 24.55 1.62
N SER A 129 -11.72 25.58 1.65
CA SER A 129 -11.24 26.28 0.46
C SER A 129 -10.47 25.33 -0.46
N ARG A 130 -9.51 24.59 0.10
CA ARG A 130 -8.66 23.66 -0.64
C ARG A 130 -9.44 22.52 -1.29
N ALA A 131 -10.52 22.06 -0.66
CA ALA A 131 -11.41 21.06 -1.24
C ALA A 131 -12.07 21.53 -2.54
N GLN A 132 -12.36 22.83 -2.70
CA GLN A 132 -12.93 23.35 -3.95
C GLN A 132 -11.95 23.23 -5.12
N GLU A 133 -10.67 23.49 -4.88
CA GLU A 133 -9.62 23.35 -5.89
C GLU A 133 -9.38 21.88 -6.25
N ILE A 134 -9.27 21.01 -5.23
CA ILE A 134 -9.04 19.57 -5.43
C ILE A 134 -10.20 18.92 -6.20
N ARG A 135 -11.45 19.34 -5.99
CA ARG A 135 -12.60 18.86 -6.77
C ARG A 135 -12.43 19.08 -8.28
N ARG A 136 -11.78 20.18 -8.67
CA ARG A 136 -11.63 20.58 -10.08
C ARG A 136 -10.36 20.04 -10.71
N HIS A 137 -9.26 20.04 -9.96
CA HIS A 137 -7.93 19.81 -10.50
C HIS A 137 -7.23 18.59 -9.92
N GLY A 138 -7.76 18.01 -8.84
CA GLY A 138 -7.18 16.87 -8.16
C GLY A 138 -5.96 17.20 -7.32
N TYR A 139 -5.21 16.16 -6.97
CA TYR A 139 -3.99 16.25 -6.18
C TYR A 139 -2.95 15.20 -6.64
N PRO A 140 -1.65 15.38 -6.34
CA PRO A 140 -0.61 14.41 -6.67
C PRO A 140 -0.89 13.01 -6.05
N ASN A 141 -0.86 11.97 -6.86
CA ASN A 141 -1.26 10.60 -6.48
C ASN A 141 -0.10 9.75 -5.94
N TYR A 142 0.69 10.32 -5.02
CA TYR A 142 1.82 9.63 -4.38
C TYR A 142 1.44 8.28 -3.76
N PHE A 143 2.39 7.35 -3.75
CA PHE A 143 2.33 6.20 -2.88
C PHE A 143 2.63 6.63 -1.44
N ASP A 144 1.73 6.28 -0.50
CA ASP A 144 1.84 6.65 0.91
C ASP A 144 2.82 5.75 1.71
N ASP A 145 3.13 6.18 2.94
CA ASP A 145 4.05 5.52 3.87
C ASP A 145 3.74 4.04 4.11
N GLN A 146 2.45 3.67 4.03
CA GLN A 146 2.00 2.28 4.10
C GLN A 146 2.62 1.40 3.01
N ARG A 147 2.90 1.94 1.81
CA ARG A 147 3.57 1.21 0.72
C ARG A 147 5.03 0.90 1.04
N PHE A 148 5.65 1.71 1.90
CA PHE A 148 7.03 1.58 2.34
C PHE A 148 7.16 0.82 3.67
N GLY A 149 6.16 0.01 4.04
CA GLY A 149 6.17 -0.79 5.28
C GLY A 149 7.37 -1.74 5.38
N SER A 150 7.94 -2.17 4.25
CA SER A 150 9.13 -3.02 4.20
C SER A 150 10.46 -2.27 4.29
N VAL A 151 10.45 -0.95 4.31
CA VAL A 151 11.64 -0.11 4.51
C VAL A 151 11.78 0.15 6.00
N THR A 152 12.96 -0.03 6.59
CA THR A 152 13.17 0.21 8.03
C THR A 152 14.06 1.44 8.27
N GLY A 153 14.58 1.60 9.48
CA GLY A 153 15.38 2.77 9.87
C GLY A 153 16.66 2.97 9.06
N SER A 154 17.12 1.96 8.32
CA SER A 154 18.24 2.07 7.37
C SER A 154 17.89 2.92 6.13
N GLY A 155 16.60 3.06 5.81
CA GLY A 155 16.13 3.68 4.57
C GLY A 155 16.40 2.85 3.32
N GLU A 156 16.93 1.62 3.46
CA GLU A 156 17.36 0.80 2.34
C GLU A 156 16.22 -0.04 1.76
N PHE A 157 16.29 -0.27 0.44
CA PHE A 157 15.35 -1.12 -0.27
C PHE A 157 15.99 -2.46 -0.62
N VAL A 158 15.40 -3.57 -0.16
CA VAL A 158 15.83 -4.93 -0.54
C VAL A 158 15.87 -5.08 -2.07
N ALA A 159 14.81 -4.64 -2.74
CA ALA A 159 14.69 -4.71 -4.20
C ALA A 159 15.80 -3.92 -4.92
N GLU A 160 16.18 -2.75 -4.40
CA GLU A 160 17.31 -1.98 -4.91
C GLU A 160 18.64 -2.73 -4.75
N ARG A 161 18.89 -3.30 -3.56
CA ARG A 161 20.09 -4.12 -3.33
C ARG A 161 20.15 -5.30 -4.30
N ILE A 162 19.01 -5.93 -4.62
CA ILE A 162 18.94 -7.04 -5.58
C ILE A 162 19.30 -6.58 -6.99
N VAL A 163 18.70 -5.50 -7.50
CA VAL A 163 18.99 -5.02 -8.88
C VAL A 163 20.42 -4.51 -9.02
N ARG A 164 21.01 -3.96 -7.94
CA ARG A 164 22.45 -3.60 -7.89
C ARG A 164 23.40 -4.82 -7.79
N GLY A 165 22.87 -6.04 -7.70
CA GLY A 165 23.68 -7.25 -7.51
C GLY A 165 24.23 -7.44 -6.09
N HIS A 166 23.83 -6.60 -5.13
CA HIS A 166 24.23 -6.69 -3.72
C HIS A 166 23.40 -7.75 -2.96
N LEU A 167 23.40 -8.99 -3.45
CA LEU A 167 22.53 -10.08 -3.00
C LEU A 167 22.72 -10.40 -1.50
N LYS A 168 23.97 -10.43 -1.02
CA LYS A 168 24.29 -10.63 0.40
C LYS A 168 23.70 -9.53 1.27
N GLY A 169 23.71 -8.28 0.80
CA GLY A 169 23.10 -7.16 1.52
C GLY A 169 21.57 -7.26 1.55
N ALA A 170 20.95 -7.65 0.44
CA ALA A 170 19.51 -7.86 0.36
C ALA A 170 19.03 -8.94 1.35
N LEU A 171 19.75 -10.07 1.42
CA LEU A 171 19.44 -11.15 2.36
C LEU A 171 19.66 -10.74 3.82
N LYS A 172 20.70 -9.92 4.10
CA LYS A 172 20.92 -9.37 5.44
C LYS A 172 19.69 -8.60 5.89
N ILE A 173 19.25 -7.66 5.05
CA ILE A 173 18.08 -6.84 5.31
C ILE A 173 16.84 -7.72 5.59
N HIS A 174 16.57 -8.69 4.71
CA HIS A 174 15.43 -9.59 4.86
C HIS A 174 15.42 -10.38 6.18
N LEU A 175 16.55 -10.96 6.58
CA LEU A 175 16.65 -11.82 7.76
C LEU A 175 16.85 -11.05 9.07
N SER A 176 17.40 -9.83 9.02
CA SER A 176 17.87 -9.12 10.22
C SER A 176 17.22 -7.78 10.51
N GLU A 177 16.43 -7.20 9.60
CA GLU A 177 15.85 -5.88 9.86
C GLU A 177 14.68 -5.91 10.84
N VAL A 178 14.69 -4.93 11.74
CA VAL A 178 13.70 -4.74 12.79
C VAL A 178 12.64 -3.75 12.32
N PHE A 179 11.39 -4.18 12.32
CA PHE A 179 10.24 -3.36 11.93
C PHE A 179 9.57 -2.71 13.16
N PRO A 180 8.99 -1.50 13.00
CA PRO A 180 8.13 -0.91 14.03
C PRO A 180 7.01 -1.88 14.43
N ASN A 181 6.66 -1.92 15.71
CA ASN A 181 5.59 -2.76 16.29
C ASN A 181 5.83 -4.28 16.28
N GLN A 182 7.05 -4.75 16.01
CA GLN A 182 7.40 -6.15 16.25
C GLN A 182 7.47 -6.48 17.75
N LYS A 183 7.08 -7.71 18.11
CA LYS A 183 7.23 -8.24 19.46
C LYS A 183 8.70 -8.17 19.89
N LYS A 184 8.95 -7.83 21.16
CA LYS A 184 10.31 -7.65 21.71
C LYS A 184 11.24 -8.83 21.38
N ALA A 185 10.78 -10.07 21.57
CA ALA A 185 11.55 -11.28 21.27
C ALA A 185 11.99 -11.36 19.80
N GLU A 186 11.10 -11.04 18.84
CA GLU A 186 11.43 -11.04 17.41
C GLU A 186 12.44 -9.95 17.07
N ARG A 187 12.33 -8.76 17.70
CA ARG A 187 13.30 -7.67 17.51
C ARG A 187 14.70 -8.08 18.00
N GLU A 188 14.78 -8.69 19.18
CA GLU A 188 16.04 -9.15 19.76
C GLU A 188 16.67 -10.27 18.94
N ARG A 189 15.86 -11.23 18.46
CA ARG A 189 16.31 -12.31 17.57
C ARG A 189 16.91 -11.76 16.28
N ARG A 190 16.23 -10.83 15.61
CA ARG A 190 16.73 -10.21 14.37
C ARG A 190 18.00 -9.39 14.59
N ALA A 191 18.13 -8.72 15.74
CA ALA A 191 19.38 -8.06 16.12
C ALA A 191 20.54 -9.06 16.27
N LYS A 192 20.29 -10.23 16.89
CA LYS A 192 21.28 -11.32 16.97
C LYS A 192 21.66 -11.85 15.58
N VAL A 193 20.68 -12.03 14.68
CA VAL A 193 20.96 -12.43 13.28
C VAL A 193 21.85 -11.41 12.58
N SER A 194 21.63 -10.10 12.80
CA SER A 194 22.49 -9.05 12.25
C SER A 194 23.93 -9.12 12.77
N ALA A 195 24.10 -9.40 14.06
CA ALA A 195 25.40 -9.55 14.72
C ALA A 195 26.15 -10.83 14.30
N ALA A 196 25.42 -11.91 14.07
CA ALA A 196 25.95 -13.19 13.59
C ALA A 196 26.20 -13.22 12.07
N TRP A 197 25.93 -12.13 11.34
CA TRP A 197 25.95 -12.13 9.88
C TRP A 197 27.30 -12.54 9.30
N GLY A 198 27.33 -13.68 8.59
CA GLY A 198 28.56 -14.30 8.09
C GLY A 198 28.91 -15.63 8.77
N LYS A 199 28.38 -15.88 9.97
CA LYS A 199 28.44 -17.15 10.69
C LYS A 199 27.16 -17.94 10.39
N TRP A 200 27.15 -18.66 9.28
CA TRP A 200 25.90 -19.16 8.70
C TRP A 200 25.19 -20.21 9.56
N ASP A 201 25.94 -21.02 10.30
CA ASP A 201 25.36 -21.97 11.28
C ASP A 201 24.59 -21.21 12.37
N GLU A 202 25.20 -20.17 12.95
CA GLU A 202 24.56 -19.33 13.98
C GLU A 202 23.33 -18.58 13.43
N VAL A 203 23.42 -18.06 12.20
CA VAL A 203 22.28 -17.42 11.52
C VAL A 203 21.13 -18.40 11.31
N PHE A 204 21.43 -19.63 10.89
CA PHE A 204 20.41 -20.66 10.66
C PHE A 204 19.71 -21.07 11.97
N GLU A 205 20.46 -21.28 13.05
CA GLU A 205 19.90 -21.63 14.36
C GLU A 205 19.01 -20.52 14.94
N LEU A 206 19.34 -19.25 14.68
CA LEU A 206 18.52 -18.10 15.06
C LEU A 206 17.24 -17.94 14.22
N CYS A 207 17.07 -18.68 13.13
CA CYS A 207 15.85 -18.66 12.32
C CYS A 207 14.83 -19.65 12.88
N GLU A 208 13.72 -19.17 13.43
CA GLU A 208 12.69 -20.04 14.02
C GLU A 208 11.57 -20.41 13.04
N SER A 209 11.21 -19.48 12.15
CA SER A 209 10.13 -19.72 11.19
C SER A 209 10.60 -20.63 10.04
N ARG A 210 9.68 -21.42 9.50
CA ARG A 210 9.93 -22.25 8.31
C ARG A 210 10.45 -21.43 7.13
N GLU A 211 9.94 -20.21 6.99
CA GLU A 211 10.30 -19.27 5.93
C GLU A 211 11.73 -18.75 6.10
N ASP A 212 12.07 -18.24 7.29
CA ASP A 212 13.42 -17.74 7.58
C ASP A 212 14.45 -18.88 7.45
N ARG A 213 14.12 -20.09 7.93
CA ARG A 213 14.99 -21.28 7.76
C ARG A 213 15.18 -21.67 6.31
N ALA A 214 14.13 -21.60 5.49
CA ALA A 214 14.25 -21.89 4.06
C ALA A 214 15.18 -20.91 3.35
N VAL A 215 15.17 -19.64 3.76
CA VAL A 215 16.08 -18.61 3.23
C VAL A 215 17.51 -18.76 3.77
N ALA A 216 17.67 -19.12 5.05
CA ALA A 216 18.98 -19.28 5.68
C ALA A 216 19.69 -20.60 5.27
N ALA A 217 18.96 -21.68 4.99
CA ALA A 217 19.55 -23.00 4.71
C ALA A 217 20.58 -22.99 3.57
N PRO A 218 20.36 -22.35 2.41
CA PRO A 218 21.38 -22.29 1.36
C PRO A 218 22.68 -21.59 1.79
N LEU A 219 22.63 -20.72 2.80
CA LEU A 219 23.79 -19.98 3.30
C LEU A 219 24.75 -20.85 4.10
N LEU A 220 24.31 -22.03 4.60
CA LEU A 220 25.19 -23.02 5.25
C LEU A 220 26.31 -23.49 4.31
N GLY A 221 26.05 -23.52 3.00
CA GLY A 221 27.07 -23.76 1.97
C GLY A 221 28.02 -22.58 1.72
N GLY A 222 27.93 -21.52 2.52
CA GLY A 222 28.66 -20.26 2.35
C GLY A 222 27.93 -19.24 1.46
N ALA A 223 28.56 -18.08 1.25
CA ALA A 223 27.97 -16.95 0.52
C ALA A 223 28.42 -16.85 -0.94
N THR A 224 28.51 -17.98 -1.65
CA THR A 224 28.78 -17.96 -3.10
C THR A 224 27.59 -17.39 -3.86
N LYS A 225 27.80 -16.90 -5.09
CA LYS A 225 26.70 -16.39 -5.94
C LYS A 225 25.56 -17.41 -6.10
N LYS A 226 25.88 -18.71 -6.23
CA LYS A 226 24.89 -19.79 -6.30
C LYS A 226 24.04 -19.86 -5.04
N HIS A 227 24.67 -19.88 -3.86
CA HIS A 227 23.97 -19.96 -2.58
C HIS A 227 23.11 -18.73 -2.30
N LEU A 228 23.61 -17.53 -2.63
CA LEU A 228 22.85 -16.28 -2.48
C LEU A 228 21.60 -16.25 -3.38
N LEU A 229 21.70 -16.74 -4.64
CA LEU A 229 20.55 -16.83 -5.53
C LEU A 229 19.52 -17.87 -5.07
N LEU A 230 19.98 -18.99 -4.52
CA LEU A 230 19.09 -20.00 -3.91
C LEU A 230 18.36 -19.42 -2.70
N ALA A 231 19.06 -18.74 -1.80
CA ALA A 231 18.46 -18.08 -0.63
C ALA A 231 17.43 -17.01 -1.04
N LEU A 232 17.75 -16.17 -2.02
CA LEU A 232 16.81 -15.17 -2.54
C LEU A 232 15.56 -15.82 -3.18
N SER A 233 15.74 -16.96 -3.86
CA SER A 233 14.63 -17.69 -4.47
C SER A 233 13.73 -18.38 -3.43
N ALA A 234 14.22 -18.58 -2.20
CA ALA A 234 13.47 -19.13 -1.09
C ALA A 234 12.66 -18.06 -0.33
N ILE A 235 12.85 -16.77 -0.60
CA ILE A 235 12.02 -15.71 -0.01
C ILE A 235 10.57 -15.91 -0.43
N PRO A 236 9.60 -15.91 0.51
CA PRO A 236 8.19 -16.04 0.17
C PRO A 236 7.76 -15.01 -0.87
N HIS A 237 6.99 -15.46 -1.87
CA HIS A 237 6.56 -14.62 -2.99
C HIS A 237 5.94 -13.29 -2.54
N GLU A 238 5.09 -13.31 -1.51
CA GLU A 238 4.45 -12.12 -0.96
C GLU A 238 5.46 -11.13 -0.36
N ALA A 239 6.48 -11.63 0.35
CA ALA A 239 7.54 -10.78 0.89
C ALA A 239 8.35 -10.12 -0.22
N MET A 240 8.74 -10.89 -1.24
CA MET A 240 9.44 -10.38 -2.42
C MET A 240 8.61 -9.33 -3.17
N ALA A 241 7.32 -9.60 -3.39
CA ALA A 241 6.40 -8.67 -4.04
C ALA A 241 6.28 -7.34 -3.26
N ARG A 242 6.28 -7.37 -1.93
CA ARG A 242 6.32 -6.15 -1.11
C ARG A 242 7.59 -5.34 -1.31
N TYR A 243 8.76 -5.98 -1.35
CA TYR A 243 10.03 -5.29 -1.58
C TYR A 243 10.09 -4.59 -2.93
N ILE A 244 9.64 -5.29 -3.97
CA ILE A 244 9.56 -4.75 -5.33
C ILE A 244 8.60 -3.58 -5.40
N ALA A 245 7.38 -3.76 -4.88
CA ALA A 245 6.35 -2.72 -4.89
C ALA A 245 6.82 -1.46 -4.14
N ALA A 246 7.54 -1.62 -3.03
CA ALA A 246 8.11 -0.50 -2.28
C ALA A 246 9.15 0.27 -3.10
N TYR A 247 10.06 -0.41 -3.80
CA TYR A 247 11.07 0.28 -4.61
C TYR A 247 10.50 0.91 -5.89
N GLN A 248 9.57 0.23 -6.57
CA GLN A 248 8.84 0.81 -7.71
C GLN A 248 8.08 2.06 -7.29
N ALA A 249 7.40 2.03 -6.14
CA ALA A 249 6.71 3.18 -5.58
C ALA A 249 7.66 4.33 -5.22
N PHE A 250 8.86 4.02 -4.74
CA PHE A 250 9.88 5.03 -4.44
C PHE A 250 10.32 5.76 -5.71
N VAL A 251 10.72 5.03 -6.76
CA VAL A 251 11.13 5.63 -8.04
C VAL A 251 9.98 6.43 -8.65
N TRP A 252 8.76 5.89 -8.61
CA TRP A 252 7.56 6.57 -9.08
C TRP A 252 7.31 7.90 -8.34
N ASN A 253 7.40 7.88 -7.00
CA ASN A 253 7.27 9.09 -6.19
C ASN A 253 8.35 10.11 -6.55
N GLU A 254 9.59 9.67 -6.81
CA GLU A 254 10.67 10.57 -7.20
C GLU A 254 10.47 11.24 -8.56
N VAL A 255 9.91 10.50 -9.53
CA VAL A 255 9.54 11.06 -10.83
C VAL A 255 8.44 12.11 -10.65
N LEU A 256 7.41 11.82 -9.84
CA LEU A 256 6.34 12.79 -9.56
C LEU A 256 6.87 14.03 -8.83
N ARG A 257 7.80 13.87 -7.89
CA ARG A 257 8.47 15.01 -7.22
C ARG A 257 9.18 15.92 -8.23
N ARG A 258 9.91 15.34 -9.18
CA ARG A 258 10.60 16.07 -10.25
C ARG A 258 9.62 16.80 -11.16
N ILE A 259 8.49 16.18 -11.50
CA ILE A 259 7.42 16.81 -12.29
C ILE A 259 6.84 18.01 -11.54
N VAL A 260 6.53 17.86 -10.24
CA VAL A 260 6.03 18.96 -9.41
C VAL A 260 7.04 20.10 -9.33
N LYS A 261 8.31 19.80 -9.01
CA LYS A 261 9.39 20.82 -8.95
C LYS A 261 9.61 21.52 -10.30
N GLY A 262 9.58 20.76 -11.39
CA GLY A 262 9.78 21.26 -12.75
C GLY A 262 8.62 22.08 -13.31
N SER A 263 7.45 22.09 -12.65
CA SER A 263 6.30 22.88 -13.09
C SER A 263 6.43 24.39 -12.85
N GLY A 264 7.36 24.81 -11.97
CA GLY A 264 7.47 26.20 -11.52
C GLY A 264 6.35 26.67 -10.59
N VAL A 265 5.38 25.81 -10.27
CA VAL A 265 4.30 26.13 -9.33
C VAL A 265 4.78 25.97 -7.88
N PRO A 266 4.52 26.94 -6.99
CA PRO A 266 4.87 26.79 -5.58
C PRO A 266 4.18 25.56 -4.96
N PHE A 267 4.85 24.87 -4.05
CA PHE A 267 4.34 23.67 -3.38
C PHE A 267 4.67 23.70 -1.89
N ARG A 268 3.93 22.91 -1.11
CA ARG A 268 4.28 22.59 0.28
C ARG A 268 4.83 21.18 0.36
N GLU A 269 5.81 21.00 1.22
CA GLU A 269 6.38 19.69 1.53
C GLU A 269 5.71 19.11 2.76
N VAL A 270 5.28 17.86 2.67
CA VAL A 270 4.81 17.06 3.81
C VAL A 270 5.81 15.93 4.01
N PRO A 271 6.44 15.78 5.19
CA PRO A 271 7.37 14.70 5.44
C PRO A 271 6.76 13.32 5.19
N GLY A 272 7.58 12.40 4.69
CA GLY A 272 7.21 11.02 4.42
C GLY A 272 8.38 10.08 4.69
N LYS A 273 8.08 8.79 4.84
CA LYS A 273 9.04 7.74 5.18
C LYS A 273 10.11 7.53 4.10
N ALA A 274 9.73 7.68 2.83
CA ALA A 274 10.61 7.49 1.67
C ALA A 274 10.83 8.83 0.90
N GLY A 275 10.98 9.91 1.66
CA GLY A 275 11.10 11.28 1.17
C GLY A 275 9.77 12.06 1.24
N PRO A 276 9.82 13.39 1.02
CA PRO A 276 8.66 14.26 1.19
C PRO A 276 7.63 14.08 0.09
N TYR A 277 6.38 14.39 0.41
CA TYR A 277 5.28 14.56 -0.54
C TYR A 277 5.15 16.03 -0.90
N LEU A 278 5.11 16.36 -2.19
CA LEU A 278 5.02 17.75 -2.66
C LEU A 278 3.61 18.05 -3.15
N PHE A 279 2.92 18.95 -2.46
CA PHE A 279 1.56 19.37 -2.80
C PHE A 279 1.57 20.80 -3.38
N PRO A 280 1.30 20.97 -4.68
CA PRO A 280 1.26 22.28 -5.34
C PRO A 280 0.22 23.21 -4.71
N THR A 281 0.53 24.46 -4.43
CA THR A 281 -0.43 25.45 -3.91
C THR A 281 -1.36 25.99 -4.99
N LYS A 282 -1.00 25.83 -6.27
CA LYS A 282 -1.86 26.08 -7.42
C LYS A 282 -2.04 24.79 -8.24
N PRO A 283 -3.12 24.65 -9.02
CA PRO A 283 -3.31 23.51 -9.89
C PRO A 283 -2.16 23.28 -10.88
N ILE A 284 -1.66 22.06 -10.93
CA ILE A 284 -0.85 21.53 -12.04
C ILE A 284 -1.72 20.43 -12.63
N SER A 285 -2.41 20.70 -13.74
CA SER A 285 -3.32 19.72 -14.32
C SER A 285 -2.80 19.26 -15.67
N ASP A 286 -2.36 18.00 -15.70
CA ASP A 286 -2.20 17.22 -16.91
C ASP A 286 -2.98 15.91 -16.69
N PRO A 287 -4.29 15.91 -16.98
CA PRO A 287 -5.19 14.80 -16.62
C PRO A 287 -4.83 13.49 -17.34
N GLY A 288 -4.04 13.56 -18.41
CA GLY A 288 -3.54 12.40 -19.15
C GLY A 288 -2.18 11.90 -18.67
N LEU A 289 -1.60 12.50 -17.63
CA LEU A 289 -0.25 12.15 -17.19
C LEU A 289 -0.22 10.84 -16.40
N ASP A 290 0.44 9.87 -16.99
CA ASP A 290 0.70 8.57 -16.42
C ASP A 290 2.21 8.38 -16.25
N ILE A 291 2.60 7.84 -15.10
CA ILE A 291 3.99 7.48 -14.80
C ILE A 291 4.02 5.95 -14.68
N PRO A 292 4.85 5.24 -15.48
CA PRO A 292 4.97 3.80 -15.37
C PRO A 292 5.81 3.43 -14.15
N ALA A 293 5.46 2.33 -13.49
CA ALA A 293 6.34 1.71 -12.50
C ALA A 293 7.60 1.17 -13.18
N VAL A 294 8.77 1.42 -12.59
CA VAL A 294 10.05 1.02 -13.19
C VAL A 294 10.17 -0.51 -13.31
N ALA A 295 10.68 -0.97 -14.45
CA ALA A 295 11.01 -2.36 -14.73
C ALA A 295 11.98 -2.42 -15.93
N ALA A 296 12.46 -3.61 -16.29
CA ALA A 296 13.34 -3.78 -17.45
C ALA A 296 12.71 -3.35 -18.78
N VAL A 297 11.38 -3.46 -18.87
CA VAL A 297 10.58 -2.91 -19.97
C VAL A 297 9.49 -2.06 -19.34
N LEU A 298 9.50 -0.76 -19.65
CA LEU A 298 8.49 0.18 -19.16
C LEU A 298 7.15 -0.05 -19.89
N ALA A 299 6.05 0.17 -19.17
CA ALA A 299 4.76 0.37 -19.79
C ALA A 299 4.81 1.64 -20.68
N PRO A 300 3.98 1.73 -21.74
CA PRO A 300 3.94 2.89 -22.60
C PRO A 300 3.78 4.19 -21.80
N CYS A 301 4.66 5.15 -22.06
CA CYS A 301 4.65 6.47 -21.43
C CYS A 301 5.23 7.50 -22.40
N ARG A 302 5.07 8.78 -22.05
CA ARG A 302 5.62 9.87 -22.87
C ARG A 302 7.15 9.92 -22.75
N PRO A 303 7.90 10.29 -23.79
CA PRO A 303 9.36 10.30 -23.77
C PRO A 303 9.98 11.10 -22.62
N GLU A 304 9.37 12.22 -22.26
CA GLU A 304 9.80 13.06 -21.15
C GLU A 304 9.70 12.34 -19.79
N ILE A 305 8.76 11.41 -19.63
CA ILE A 305 8.60 10.61 -18.41
C ILE A 305 9.63 9.49 -18.36
N ALA A 306 9.91 8.84 -19.48
CA ALA A 306 11.01 7.87 -19.58
C ALA A 306 12.35 8.53 -19.23
N CYS A 307 12.62 9.73 -19.75
CA CYS A 307 13.82 10.50 -19.43
C CYS A 307 13.94 10.79 -17.92
N ARG A 308 12.86 11.22 -17.25
CA ARG A 308 12.89 11.43 -15.79
C ARG A 308 13.10 10.14 -14.99
N ILE A 309 12.60 9.00 -15.47
CA ILE A 309 12.89 7.70 -14.85
C ILE A 309 14.39 7.41 -14.98
N ASP A 310 14.96 7.59 -16.16
CA ASP A 310 16.39 7.37 -16.41
C ASP A 310 17.28 8.29 -15.56
N GLU A 311 16.90 9.56 -15.35
CA GLU A 311 17.58 10.47 -14.42
C GLU A 311 17.60 9.89 -12.98
N VAL A 312 16.43 9.48 -12.46
CA VAL A 312 16.30 8.90 -11.11
C VAL A 312 17.16 7.65 -10.96
N LEU A 313 17.20 6.80 -11.99
CA LEU A 313 17.99 5.58 -11.98
C LEU A 313 19.49 5.87 -12.08
N SER A 314 19.88 6.82 -12.93
CA SER A 314 21.28 7.19 -13.14
C SER A 314 21.91 7.76 -11.87
N GLU A 315 21.17 8.60 -11.12
CA GLU A 315 21.59 9.10 -9.80
C GLU A 315 21.84 7.97 -8.79
N ARG A 316 21.20 6.81 -8.98
CA ARG A 316 21.35 5.61 -8.15
C ARG A 316 22.34 4.59 -8.73
N GLY A 317 23.00 4.93 -9.84
CA GLY A 317 23.92 4.06 -10.56
C GLY A 317 23.21 2.84 -11.14
N LEU A 318 22.00 3.02 -11.66
CA LEU A 318 21.15 1.97 -12.23
C LEU A 318 20.68 2.36 -13.64
N THR A 319 20.31 1.34 -14.40
CA THR A 319 19.67 1.40 -15.70
C THR A 319 18.43 0.50 -15.71
N LEU A 320 17.56 0.64 -16.71
CA LEU A 320 16.42 -0.27 -16.86
C LEU A 320 16.87 -1.74 -16.99
N ALA A 321 18.02 -2.01 -17.62
CA ALA A 321 18.52 -3.38 -17.80
C ALA A 321 18.80 -4.11 -16.48
N ASP A 322 19.14 -3.38 -15.41
CA ASP A 322 19.44 -3.96 -14.08
C ASP A 322 18.22 -4.60 -13.41
N PHE A 323 17.01 -4.21 -13.82
CA PHE A 323 15.77 -4.84 -13.36
C PHE A 323 15.56 -6.24 -13.94
N ASN A 324 16.39 -6.68 -14.89
CA ASN A 324 16.44 -8.06 -15.38
C ASN A 324 17.48 -8.89 -14.62
N VAL A 325 17.12 -9.31 -13.41
CA VAL A 325 18.03 -10.03 -12.51
C VAL A 325 18.21 -11.50 -12.94
N ARG A 326 19.31 -11.78 -13.64
CA ARG A 326 19.64 -13.14 -14.10
C ARG A 326 19.76 -14.13 -12.94
N GLY A 327 19.14 -15.29 -13.07
CA GLY A 327 19.21 -16.38 -12.09
C GLY A 327 18.08 -16.41 -11.07
N LEU A 328 17.21 -15.39 -11.01
CA LEU A 328 15.94 -15.44 -10.28
C LEU A 328 14.82 -15.77 -11.26
N ARG A 329 14.42 -17.05 -11.34
CA ARG A 329 13.38 -17.53 -12.26
C ARG A 329 11.97 -17.15 -11.76
N SER A 330 11.56 -15.89 -11.92
CA SER A 330 10.15 -15.46 -12.09
C SER A 330 9.98 -13.93 -12.07
N ARG A 331 9.92 -13.28 -13.25
CA ARG A 331 9.21 -12.01 -13.57
C ARG A 331 8.88 -11.04 -12.42
N TYR A 332 9.89 -10.56 -11.69
CA TYR A 332 9.67 -9.82 -10.45
C TYR A 332 9.30 -8.35 -10.65
N PHE A 333 9.90 -7.66 -11.63
CA PHE A 333 9.50 -6.30 -11.97
C PHE A 333 8.59 -6.29 -13.19
N ARG A 334 7.29 -6.09 -12.96
CA ARG A 334 6.35 -5.77 -14.03
C ARG A 334 6.07 -4.28 -13.99
N SER A 335 6.18 -3.62 -15.14
CA SER A 335 5.72 -2.26 -15.26
C SER A 335 4.20 -2.22 -15.35
N PHE A 336 3.62 -1.18 -14.78
CA PHE A 336 2.21 -0.84 -14.88
C PHE A 336 2.08 0.67 -14.92
N SER A 337 1.07 1.17 -15.62
CA SER A 337 0.77 2.60 -15.67
C SER A 337 0.02 3.05 -14.43
N ARG A 338 0.35 4.24 -13.92
CA ARG A 338 -0.38 4.89 -12.82
C ARG A 338 -0.51 6.38 -13.05
N ARG A 339 -1.73 6.89 -12.90
CA ARG A 339 -2.07 8.32 -12.97
C ARG A 339 -1.27 9.13 -11.97
N ALA A 340 -0.60 10.18 -12.45
CA ALA A 340 0.16 11.13 -11.64
C ALA A 340 -0.74 11.99 -10.74
N TRP A 341 -1.96 12.27 -11.20
CA TRP A 341 -2.96 13.09 -10.53
C TRP A 341 -4.23 12.28 -10.29
N VAL A 342 -4.90 12.53 -9.18
CA VAL A 342 -6.20 11.94 -8.89
C VAL A 342 -7.20 13.03 -8.52
N ILE A 343 -8.35 13.01 -9.19
CA ILE A 343 -9.50 13.84 -8.86
C ILE A 343 -10.45 12.95 -8.05
N PRO A 344 -10.71 13.27 -6.77
CA PRO A 344 -11.65 12.50 -5.97
C PRO A 344 -13.07 12.69 -6.49
N ASP A 345 -13.78 11.58 -6.70
CA ASP A 345 -15.18 11.60 -7.09
C ASP A 345 -16.07 11.90 -5.87
N GLY A 346 -17.08 12.76 -6.04
CA GLY A 346 -18.02 13.12 -4.98
C GLY A 346 -17.40 13.68 -3.69
N LEU A 347 -16.29 14.43 -3.78
CA LEU A 347 -15.66 15.04 -2.59
C LEU A 347 -16.60 16.05 -1.91
N VAL A 348 -17.03 15.76 -0.68
CA VAL A 348 -17.83 16.66 0.17
C VAL A 348 -17.11 16.87 1.50
N VAL A 349 -16.99 18.13 1.91
CA VAL A 349 -16.51 18.54 3.24
C VAL A 349 -17.72 19.13 3.95
N GLY A 350 -18.14 18.53 5.05
CA GLY A 350 -19.25 19.01 5.87
C GLY A 350 -18.88 20.28 6.63
N GLU A 351 -19.90 20.94 7.20
CA GLU A 351 -19.71 22.12 8.03
C GLU A 351 -18.86 21.79 9.29
N PRO A 352 -17.98 22.71 9.73
CA PRO A 352 -17.28 22.57 11.00
C PRO A 352 -18.24 22.42 12.16
N LYS A 353 -18.00 21.42 13.02
CA LYS A 353 -18.75 21.20 14.25
C LYS A 353 -17.80 21.19 15.44
N PRO A 354 -18.26 21.49 16.67
CA PRO A 354 -17.43 21.29 17.86
C PRO A 354 -16.87 19.87 17.90
N ASP A 355 -15.57 19.72 18.12
CA ASP A 355 -14.93 18.41 18.18
C ASP A 355 -15.42 17.65 19.41
N ARG A 356 -15.87 16.42 19.21
CA ARG A 356 -16.38 15.56 20.30
C ARG A 356 -15.37 15.34 21.43
N ASP A 357 -14.08 15.27 21.10
CA ASP A 357 -13.00 14.96 22.04
C ASP A 357 -12.44 16.24 22.68
N ASN A 358 -12.65 17.41 22.07
CA ASN A 358 -12.29 18.72 22.63
C ASN A 358 -13.18 19.86 22.07
N PRO A 359 -14.23 20.31 22.79
CA PRO A 359 -15.16 21.32 22.29
C PRO A 359 -14.57 22.70 21.93
N SER A 360 -13.33 22.99 22.34
CA SER A 360 -12.60 24.21 21.94
C SER A 360 -12.00 24.13 20.52
N GLN A 361 -12.00 22.92 19.94
CA GLN A 361 -11.57 22.64 18.57
C GLN A 361 -12.77 22.26 17.71
N VAL A 362 -12.55 22.16 16.40
CA VAL A 362 -13.57 21.72 15.45
C VAL A 362 -13.21 20.38 14.80
N GLU A 363 -14.26 19.68 14.38
CA GLU A 363 -14.20 18.50 13.55
C GLU A 363 -14.90 18.70 12.21
N LEU A 364 -14.44 17.98 11.20
CA LEU A 364 -15.02 17.92 9.85
C LEU A 364 -15.36 16.47 9.49
N ARG A 365 -16.47 16.29 8.78
CA ARG A 365 -16.77 15.03 8.08
C ARG A 365 -16.48 15.21 6.61
N ILE A 366 -15.63 14.34 6.06
CA ILE A 366 -15.20 14.39 4.67
C ILE A 366 -15.59 13.08 3.99
N SER A 367 -16.35 13.14 2.90
CA SER A 367 -16.71 11.98 2.07
C SER A 367 -16.20 12.14 0.66
N PHE A 368 -15.77 11.04 0.03
CA PHE A 368 -15.21 11.04 -1.33
C PHE A 368 -15.04 9.59 -1.82
N ALA A 369 -14.83 9.42 -3.12
CA ALA A 369 -14.39 8.15 -3.71
C ALA A 369 -13.03 8.32 -4.41
N LEU A 370 -12.19 7.30 -4.31
CA LEU A 370 -10.90 7.24 -4.99
C LEU A 370 -10.80 5.97 -5.83
N PRO A 371 -10.13 6.04 -7.00
CA PRO A 371 -9.84 4.86 -7.80
C PRO A 371 -8.89 3.90 -7.09
N ALA A 372 -8.84 2.66 -7.57
CA ALA A 372 -7.93 1.65 -7.09
C ALA A 372 -6.47 2.14 -7.13
N GLY A 373 -5.72 1.83 -6.08
CA GLY A 373 -4.33 2.24 -5.94
C GLY A 373 -4.13 3.65 -5.38
N SER A 374 -5.14 4.51 -5.27
CA SER A 374 -5.04 5.79 -4.58
C SER A 374 -5.24 5.68 -3.07
N TYR A 375 -4.66 6.63 -2.33
CA TYR A 375 -4.62 6.62 -0.86
C TYR A 375 -5.47 7.76 -0.28
N ALA A 376 -6.39 7.44 0.62
CA ALA A 376 -7.18 8.45 1.33
C ALA A 376 -6.31 9.40 2.16
N THR A 377 -5.25 8.87 2.78
CA THR A 377 -4.25 9.65 3.52
C THR A 377 -3.59 10.72 2.67
N MET A 378 -3.35 10.47 1.37
CA MET A 378 -2.81 11.48 0.46
C MET A 378 -3.78 12.63 0.18
N LEU A 379 -5.08 12.33 0.04
CA LEU A 379 -6.10 13.39 -0.09
C LEU A 379 -6.15 14.23 1.19
N LEU A 380 -6.13 13.59 2.36
CA LEU A 380 -6.16 14.27 3.65
C LEU A 380 -4.92 15.17 3.84
N LYS A 381 -3.72 14.69 3.48
CA LYS A 381 -2.50 15.50 3.42
C LYS A 381 -2.65 16.68 2.45
N ALA A 382 -3.18 16.45 1.25
CA ALA A 382 -3.40 17.49 0.25
C ALA A 382 -4.40 18.59 0.68
N LEU A 383 -5.41 18.22 1.46
CA LEU A 383 -6.39 19.14 2.05
C LEU A 383 -5.79 19.97 3.18
N ALA A 384 -4.92 19.38 3.99
CA ALA A 384 -4.29 20.04 5.15
C ALA A 384 -3.17 21.03 4.76
N VAL A 385 -2.67 20.98 3.53
CA VAL A 385 -1.55 21.80 3.01
C VAL A 385 -1.81 23.32 3.01
N SER A 386 -3.07 23.77 3.08
CA SER A 386 -3.43 25.18 3.16
C SER A 386 -3.21 25.80 4.54
N THR A 387 -2.89 25.00 5.56
CA THR A 387 -2.63 25.47 6.93
C THR A 387 -1.10 25.53 7.15
N SER A 388 -0.63 26.54 7.89
CA SER A 388 0.79 26.82 8.19
C SER A 388 1.59 25.59 8.70
N PRO A 389 2.94 25.62 8.69
CA PRO A 389 3.79 24.46 8.42
C PRO A 389 3.49 23.28 9.37
N LEU A 390 2.94 22.21 8.80
CA LEU A 390 2.65 20.97 9.51
C LEU A 390 3.95 20.28 9.93
N GLY A 391 4.38 20.54 11.16
CA GLY A 391 5.25 19.70 11.97
C GLY A 391 4.48 18.58 12.69
N CYS A 392 3.38 18.06 12.12
CA CYS A 392 2.63 16.96 12.71
C CYS A 392 2.68 15.73 11.79
N ALA A 393 3.20 14.64 12.34
CA ALA A 393 3.11 13.31 11.73
C ALA A 393 1.64 12.88 11.65
N LEU A 394 1.19 12.52 10.44
CA LEU A 394 -0.11 11.92 10.16
C LEU A 394 -0.06 10.40 10.22
#